data_AF-A0A815LMR8-F1
#
_entry.id   AF-A0A815LMR8-F1
#
_cell.length_a   1.000
_cell.length_b   1.000
_cell.length_c   1.000
_cell.angle_alpha   90.00
_cell.angle_beta   90.00
_cell.angle_gamma   90.00
#
_symmetry.space_group_name_H-M   'P 1'
#
loop_
_entity.id
_entity.type
_entity.pdbx_description
1 polymer ?
#
loop_
_entity_poly.entity_id
_entity_poly.type
_entity_poly.pdbx_seq_one_letter_code
_entity_poly.pdbx_strand_id
1 'polypeptide(L)'
;MAPPITQPTTTNSNSTTNGSTIPTNRLEREAKKHDRRSDIVCRVRYTNVLPDLPFDPKFLRYPFNQDRFVRYKPTSLEKNYRWDLLTEHDVGVEIDLINPDAYATTGQITEDDEKLLEEETASPANLKRNK
;
A
#
# COMPACT_ATOMS: atom_id res chain seq x y z
N MET A 1 -36.11 17.83 10.31
CA MET A 1 -36.57 18.82 9.31
C MET A 1 -36.24 20.19 9.86
N ALA A 2 -35.20 20.83 9.34
CA ALA A 2 -34.78 22.19 9.71
C ALA A 2 -34.46 22.96 8.41
N PRO A 3 -34.88 24.24 8.28
CA PRO A 3 -34.80 24.99 7.02
C PRO A 3 -33.39 25.55 6.75
N PRO A 4 -33.04 25.81 5.46
CA PRO A 4 -31.75 26.37 5.08
C PRO A 4 -31.66 27.88 5.37
N ILE A 5 -30.51 28.31 5.89
CA ILE A 5 -30.18 29.71 6.15
C ILE A 5 -29.81 30.41 4.84
N THR A 6 -30.61 31.41 4.46
CA THR A 6 -30.40 32.31 3.32
C THR A 6 -29.31 33.34 3.62
N GLN A 7 -28.33 33.50 2.72
CA GLN A 7 -27.33 34.58 2.81
C GLN A 7 -27.92 35.92 2.34
N PRO A 8 -27.61 37.05 3.00
CA PRO A 8 -28.18 38.34 2.64
C PRO A 8 -27.53 38.94 1.38
N THR A 9 -28.37 39.31 0.42
CA THR A 9 -28.07 40.14 -0.73
C THR A 9 -28.00 41.61 -0.28
N THR A 10 -26.87 42.30 -0.51
CA THR A 10 -26.80 43.75 -0.34
C THR A 10 -26.74 44.44 -1.70
N THR A 11 -27.93 44.88 -2.12
CA THR A 11 -28.20 45.85 -3.19
C THR A 11 -27.59 47.20 -2.80
N ASN A 12 -26.67 47.70 -3.62
CA ASN A 12 -26.03 48.99 -3.43
C ASN A 12 -26.98 50.09 -3.94
N SER A 13 -27.46 50.96 -3.05
CA SER A 13 -28.26 52.15 -3.40
C SER A 13 -27.45 53.39 -3.07
N ASN A 14 -27.21 54.22 -4.10
CA ASN A 14 -26.41 55.43 -4.03
C ASN A 14 -27.17 56.52 -3.26
N SER A 15 -26.54 57.12 -2.25
CA SER A 15 -27.05 58.32 -1.58
C SER A 15 -26.45 59.59 -2.19
N THR A 16 -27.34 60.44 -2.71
CA THR A 16 -27.07 61.84 -3.06
C THR A 16 -27.38 62.69 -1.82
N THR A 17 -26.43 63.51 -1.36
CA THR A 17 -26.70 64.53 -0.32
C THR A 17 -26.14 65.88 -0.75
N ASN A 18 -27.03 66.86 -0.93
CA ASN A 18 -26.73 68.27 -1.19
C ASN A 18 -27.16 69.13 0.01
N GLY A 19 -26.26 70.02 0.46
CA GLY A 19 -26.50 71.29 1.19
C GLY A 19 -27.09 71.18 2.61
N SER A 20 -26.90 72.11 3.54
CA SER A 20 -26.12 73.35 3.71
C SER A 20 -26.44 73.81 5.15
N THR A 21 -25.51 74.40 5.90
CA THR A 21 -25.67 75.61 6.77
C THR A 21 -24.44 75.80 7.67
N ILE A 22 -23.95 77.05 7.69
CA ILE A 22 -22.75 77.69 8.29
C ILE A 22 -23.16 78.37 9.64
N PRO A 23 -22.32 78.95 10.58
CA PRO A 23 -20.87 79.28 10.58
C PRO A 23 -20.10 79.05 11.92
N THR A 24 -18.84 79.53 11.92
CA THR A 24 -18.06 80.19 13.01
C THR A 24 -16.92 79.38 13.64
N ASN A 25 -15.72 79.51 13.08
CA ASN A 25 -14.72 80.40 13.71
C ASN A 25 -13.55 80.71 12.76
N ARG A 26 -13.19 81.99 12.77
CA ARG A 26 -12.18 82.66 11.97
C ARG A 26 -10.91 82.74 12.80
N LEU A 27 -9.82 82.12 12.36
CA LEU A 27 -8.46 82.64 12.57
C LEU A 27 -7.58 82.27 11.35
N GLU A 28 -6.84 83.27 10.91
CA GLU A 28 -6.25 83.46 9.59
C GLU A 28 -4.85 82.85 9.42
N ARG A 29 -4.42 82.77 8.15
CA ARG A 29 -3.03 82.78 7.64
C ARG A 29 -2.23 81.50 7.94
N GLU A 30 -1.61 80.83 6.97
CA GLU A 30 -0.76 81.34 5.90
C GLU A 30 -0.81 80.46 4.66
N ALA A 31 -0.75 81.11 3.49
CA ALA A 31 -0.55 80.45 2.20
C ALA A 31 0.87 79.87 2.11
N LYS A 32 1.09 78.66 2.64
CA LYS A 32 2.26 77.86 2.28
C LYS A 32 2.11 77.39 0.84
N LYS A 33 2.69 78.16 -0.09
CA LYS A 33 3.09 77.70 -1.43
C LYS A 33 4.17 76.63 -1.29
N HIS A 34 3.78 75.43 -0.90
CA HIS A 34 4.53 74.23 -1.21
C HIS A 34 3.58 73.04 -1.10
N ASP A 35 3.00 72.64 -2.22
CA ASP A 35 2.74 71.22 -2.44
C ASP A 35 2.41 70.94 -3.89
N ARG A 36 3.44 70.99 -4.75
CA ARG A 36 3.44 70.12 -5.92
C ARG A 36 3.93 68.73 -5.49
N ARG A 37 3.26 68.12 -4.51
CA ARG A 37 3.31 66.67 -4.35
C ARG A 37 2.42 66.11 -5.44
N SER A 38 3.01 65.83 -6.58
CA SER A 38 2.36 64.98 -7.57
C SER A 38 2.31 63.57 -6.99
N ASP A 39 1.32 63.31 -6.14
CA ASP A 39 1.06 61.95 -5.69
C ASP A 39 0.67 61.11 -6.91
N ILE A 40 1.24 59.92 -7.00
CA ILE A 40 0.94 58.98 -8.08
C ILE A 40 -0.50 58.51 -7.88
N VAL A 41 -1.39 58.90 -8.79
CA VAL A 41 -2.78 58.43 -8.80
C VAL A 41 -2.80 56.97 -9.22
N CYS A 42 -2.72 56.07 -8.23
CA CYS A 42 -2.90 54.63 -8.42
C CYS A 42 -4.20 54.21 -7.75
N ARG A 43 -5.09 53.54 -8.52
CA ARG A 43 -6.26 52.89 -7.93
C ARG A 43 -5.79 51.63 -7.21
N VAL A 44 -5.73 51.68 -5.89
CA VAL A 44 -5.45 50.51 -5.06
C VAL A 44 -6.49 49.43 -5.38
N ARG A 45 -6.02 48.24 -5.78
CA ARG A 45 -6.85 47.06 -5.95
C ARG A 45 -6.23 45.93 -5.13
N TYR A 46 -7.04 45.31 -4.29
CA TYR A 46 -6.69 44.09 -3.61
C TYR A 46 -7.31 42.94 -4.39
N THR A 47 -6.49 41.99 -4.84
CA THR A 47 -6.96 40.77 -5.52
C THR A 47 -6.41 39.54 -4.79
N ASN A 48 -7.22 38.50 -4.72
CA ASN A 48 -6.79 37.18 -4.27
C ASN A 48 -6.98 36.23 -5.46
N VAL A 49 -6.10 36.32 -6.45
CA VAL A 49 -6.13 35.42 -7.60
C VAL A 49 -5.55 34.10 -7.12
N LEU A 50 -6.38 33.05 -7.19
CA LEU A 50 -5.93 31.71 -6.87
C LEU A 50 -4.93 31.23 -7.92
N PRO A 51 -3.94 30.42 -7.52
CA PRO A 51 -3.03 29.80 -8.47
C PRO A 51 -3.81 28.92 -9.46
N ASP A 52 -3.28 28.80 -10.68
CA ASP A 52 -3.84 27.90 -11.68
C ASP A 52 -3.84 26.47 -11.14
N LEU A 53 -4.94 25.76 -11.43
CA LEU A 53 -5.11 24.39 -10.99
C LEU A 53 -3.94 23.54 -11.53
N PRO A 54 -3.22 22.80 -10.69
CA PRO A 54 -2.19 21.90 -11.19
C PRO A 54 -2.82 20.86 -12.11
N PHE A 55 -2.04 20.32 -13.04
CA PHE A 55 -2.51 19.24 -13.89
C PHE A 55 -2.88 18.02 -13.04
N ASP A 56 -4.04 17.43 -13.33
CA ASP A 56 -4.42 16.16 -12.72
C ASP A 56 -3.33 15.11 -12.95
N PRO A 57 -2.92 14.36 -11.92
CA PRO A 57 -1.96 13.29 -12.08
C PRO A 57 -2.52 12.24 -13.05
N LYS A 58 -1.71 11.87 -14.04
CA LYS A 58 -2.05 10.82 -14.99
C LYS A 58 -1.70 9.47 -14.39
N PHE A 59 -2.70 8.77 -13.87
CA PHE A 59 -2.54 7.39 -13.44
C PHE A 59 -2.31 6.49 -14.67
N LEU A 60 -1.18 5.77 -14.68
CA LEU A 60 -0.93 4.75 -15.68
C LEU A 60 -1.72 3.49 -15.32
N ARG A 61 -2.46 2.95 -16.30
CA ARG A 61 -3.11 1.64 -16.13
C ARG A 61 -2.03 0.56 -16.04
N TYR A 62 -2.14 -0.28 -15.02
CA TYR A 62 -1.28 -1.44 -14.89
C TYR A 62 -1.52 -2.41 -16.06
N PRO A 63 -0.50 -2.76 -16.88
CA PRO A 63 -0.68 -3.42 -18.17
C PRO A 63 -0.91 -4.93 -18.06
N PHE A 64 -0.99 -5.48 -16.85
CA PHE A 64 -1.13 -6.91 -16.65
C PHE A 64 -2.42 -7.25 -15.91
N ASN A 65 -2.97 -8.42 -16.25
CA ASN A 65 -4.18 -8.92 -15.60
C ASN A 65 -3.92 -9.17 -14.09
N GLN A 66 -4.81 -8.66 -13.24
CA GLN A 66 -4.80 -8.87 -11.79
C GLN A 66 -4.96 -10.36 -11.43
N ASP A 67 -5.61 -11.16 -12.30
CA ASP A 67 -5.81 -12.60 -12.15
C ASP A 67 -4.49 -13.40 -12.07
N ARG A 68 -3.36 -12.81 -12.50
CA ARG A 68 -2.04 -13.43 -12.36
C ARG A 68 -1.67 -13.72 -10.91
N PHE A 69 -2.25 -12.97 -9.96
CA PHE A 69 -2.00 -13.12 -8.53
C PHE A 69 -3.14 -13.85 -7.81
N VAL A 70 -4.28 -14.06 -8.48
CA VAL A 70 -5.46 -14.72 -7.90
C VAL A 70 -5.40 -16.23 -8.13
N ARG A 71 -4.72 -16.68 -9.19
CA ARG A 71 -4.62 -18.11 -9.48
C ARG A 71 -3.63 -18.79 -8.55
N TYR A 72 -4.16 -19.60 -7.62
CA TYR A 72 -3.35 -20.52 -6.84
C TYR A 72 -2.60 -21.47 -7.77
N LYS A 73 -1.27 -21.49 -7.65
CA LYS A 73 -0.39 -22.44 -8.33
C LYS A 73 0.48 -23.09 -7.28
N PRO A 74 0.54 -24.42 -7.23
CA PRO A 74 1.43 -25.09 -6.29
C PRO A 74 2.87 -24.72 -6.61
N THR A 75 3.59 -24.28 -5.59
CA THR A 75 4.97 -23.81 -5.72
C THR A 75 5.92 -24.99 -5.86
N SER A 76 7.13 -24.73 -6.38
CA SER A 76 8.19 -25.74 -6.37
C SER A 76 8.55 -26.19 -4.95
N LEU A 77 8.33 -25.34 -3.94
CA LEU A 77 8.56 -25.68 -2.54
C LEU A 77 7.63 -26.80 -2.07
N GLU A 78 6.35 -26.73 -2.43
CA GLU A 78 5.37 -27.79 -2.13
C GLU A 78 5.72 -29.10 -2.83
N LYS A 79 6.14 -29.02 -4.10
CA LYS A 79 6.48 -30.20 -4.89
C LYS A 79 7.78 -30.87 -4.45
N ASN A 80 8.75 -30.08 -4.01
CA ASN A 80 10.07 -30.57 -3.61
C ASN A 80 10.16 -30.85 -2.11
N TYR A 81 9.06 -30.71 -1.38
CA TYR A 81 9.05 -31.02 0.04
C TYR A 81 9.25 -32.52 0.24
N ARG A 82 10.29 -32.87 0.99
CA ARG A 82 10.54 -34.24 1.44
C ARG A 82 9.71 -34.46 2.68
N TRP A 83 8.66 -35.28 2.57
CA TRP A 83 7.89 -35.67 3.75
C TRP A 83 8.70 -36.68 4.55
N ASP A 84 8.91 -36.37 5.82
CA ASP A 84 9.45 -37.34 6.76
C ASP A 84 8.36 -38.35 7.09
N LEU A 85 8.67 -39.64 6.94
CA LEU A 85 7.77 -40.70 7.35
C LEU A 85 7.85 -40.82 8.88
N LEU A 86 6.81 -40.32 9.56
CA LEU A 86 6.70 -40.45 11.01
C LEU A 86 6.28 -41.88 11.35
N THR A 87 7.26 -42.73 11.65
CA THR A 87 7.03 -44.11 12.07
C THR A 87 6.99 -44.24 13.59
N GLU A 88 6.37 -45.31 14.06
CA GLU A 88 6.44 -45.73 15.46
C GLU A 88 7.89 -46.09 15.84
N HIS A 89 8.15 -46.23 17.15
CA HIS A 89 9.50 -46.51 17.66
C HIS A 89 10.07 -47.84 17.12
N ASP A 90 9.21 -48.83 16.88
CA ASP A 90 9.55 -50.13 16.32
C ASP A 90 9.41 -50.19 14.80
N VAL A 91 9.17 -49.06 14.15
CA VAL A 91 8.98 -48.95 12.69
C VAL A 91 7.83 -49.86 12.19
N GLY A 92 6.85 -50.18 13.06
CA GLY A 92 5.75 -51.07 12.74
C GLY A 92 6.13 -52.56 12.69
N VAL A 93 7.28 -52.93 13.27
CA VAL A 93 7.74 -54.32 13.34
C VAL A 93 7.63 -54.81 14.79
N GLU A 94 6.51 -55.47 15.10
CA GLU A 94 6.29 -56.09 16.41
C GLU A 94 7.06 -57.43 16.51
N ILE A 95 7.76 -57.63 17.63
CA ILE A 95 8.54 -58.85 17.89
C ILE A 95 7.76 -59.77 18.85
N ASP A 96 7.31 -60.93 18.37
CA ASP A 96 6.57 -61.91 19.16
C ASP A 96 7.52 -62.87 19.91
N LEU A 97 7.68 -62.67 21.20
CA LEU A 97 8.52 -63.54 22.04
C LEU A 97 7.73 -64.72 22.67
N ILE A 98 6.44 -64.83 22.40
CA ILE A 98 5.54 -65.82 23.01
C ILE A 98 5.38 -67.03 22.10
N ASN A 99 5.17 -66.81 20.80
CA ASN A 99 5.01 -67.88 19.84
C ASN A 99 6.32 -68.21 19.08
N PRO A 100 6.99 -69.35 19.38
CA PRO A 100 8.21 -69.73 18.68
C PRO A 100 7.97 -70.10 17.21
N ASP A 101 6.75 -70.47 16.84
CA ASP A 101 6.41 -70.87 15.47
C ASP A 101 6.31 -69.67 14.52
N ALA A 102 6.14 -68.45 15.04
CA ALA A 102 6.05 -67.22 14.26
C ALA A 102 7.32 -66.93 13.43
N TYR A 103 8.48 -67.45 13.88
CA TYR A 103 9.77 -67.27 13.22
C TYR A 103 10.37 -68.59 12.69
N ALA A 104 9.55 -69.64 12.57
CA ALA A 104 10.00 -70.91 12.03
C ALA A 104 10.49 -70.75 10.59
N THR A 105 11.78 -71.02 10.35
CA THR A 105 12.40 -70.81 9.03
C THR A 105 11.95 -71.87 8.03
N THR A 106 11.09 -71.48 7.09
CA THR A 106 10.86 -72.25 5.86
C THR A 106 11.92 -71.81 4.85
N GLY A 107 12.89 -72.67 4.53
CA GLY A 107 14.13 -72.34 3.82
C GLY A 107 14.02 -71.93 2.34
N GLN A 108 12.92 -71.33 1.90
CA GLN A 108 12.76 -70.78 0.56
C GLN A 108 12.51 -69.27 0.66
N ILE A 109 13.44 -68.51 0.11
CA ILE A 109 13.32 -67.06 -0.03
C ILE A 109 12.65 -66.74 -1.36
N THR A 110 11.86 -65.66 -1.43
CA THR A 110 11.22 -65.26 -2.69
C THR A 110 12.19 -64.42 -3.53
N GLU A 111 12.01 -64.41 -4.86
CA GLU A 111 12.84 -63.60 -5.77
C GLU A 111 12.80 -62.10 -5.43
N ASP A 112 11.64 -61.60 -4.97
CA ASP A 112 11.48 -60.22 -4.49
C ASP A 112 12.31 -59.95 -3.22
N ASP A 113 12.34 -60.92 -2.29
CA ASP A 113 13.15 -60.82 -1.07
C ASP A 113 14.66 -60.92 -1.36
N GLU A 114 15.07 -61.78 -2.29
CA GLU A 114 16.48 -61.91 -2.70
C GLU A 114 17.03 -60.58 -3.21
N LYS A 115 16.25 -59.85 -3.99
CA LYS A 115 16.65 -58.53 -4.52
C LYS A 115 16.85 -57.49 -3.42
N LEU A 116 16.12 -57.57 -2.32
CA LEU A 116 16.28 -56.66 -1.17
C LEU A 116 17.58 -56.94 -0.39
N LEU A 117 18.16 -58.14 -0.53
CA LEU A 117 19.42 -58.51 0.11
C LEU A 117 20.67 -57.99 -0.64
N GLU A 118 20.51 -57.50 -1.87
CA GLU A 118 21.61 -56.93 -2.64
C GLU A 118 22.12 -55.64 -1.97
N GLU A 119 23.44 -55.56 -1.70
CA GLU A 119 24.04 -54.33 -1.17
C GLU A 119 23.96 -53.21 -2.22
N GLU A 120 23.38 -52.07 -1.86
CA GLU A 120 23.40 -50.89 -2.74
C GLU A 120 24.86 -50.42 -2.88
N THR A 121 25.52 -50.83 -3.97
CA THR A 121 26.87 -50.36 -4.28
C THR A 121 26.85 -48.83 -4.31
N ALA A 122 27.52 -48.19 -3.34
CA ALA A 122 27.46 -46.76 -3.15
C ALA A 122 27.74 -46.03 -4.47
N SER A 123 26.73 -45.33 -5.01
CA SER A 123 26.93 -44.51 -6.19
C SER A 123 28.04 -43.49 -5.91
N PRO A 124 29.05 -43.33 -6.80
CA PRO A 124 30.21 -42.46 -6.57
C PRO A 124 29.86 -40.97 -6.41
N ALA A 125 28.59 -40.60 -6.57
CA ALA A 125 28.08 -39.25 -6.34
C ALA A 125 28.03 -38.85 -4.84
N ASN A 126 28.03 -39.81 -3.91
CA ASN A 126 27.95 -39.50 -2.47
C ASN A 126 29.31 -39.26 -1.79
N LEU A 127 30.43 -39.67 -2.40
CA LEU A 127 31.77 -39.53 -1.81
C LEU A 127 32.40 -38.12 -1.98
N LYS A 128 31.77 -37.22 -2.76
CA LYS A 128 32.34 -35.92 -3.13
C LYS A 128 31.72 -34.71 -2.42
N ARG A 129 30.78 -34.90 -1.48
CA ARG A 129 30.04 -33.78 -0.84
C ARG A 129 30.59 -33.32 0.51
N ASN A 130 31.69 -33.88 0.97
CA ASN A 130 32.36 -33.53 2.23
C ASN A 130 33.81 -33.12 1.94
N LYS A 131 33.99 -31.86 1.52
CA LYS A 131 35.29 -31.18 1.55
C LYS A 131 35.09 -29.69 1.79
#